data_AF-A0A939UN52-F1
#
_entry.id   AF-A0A939UN52-F1
#
_cell.length_a   1.000
_cell.length_b   1.000
_cell.length_c   1.000
_cell.angle_alpha   90.00
_cell.angle_beta   90.00
_cell.angle_gamma   90.00
#
_symmetry.space_group_name_H-M   'P 1'
#
loop_
_entity.id
_entity.type
_entity.pdbx_description
1 polymer ?
#
loop_
_entity_poly.entity_id
_entity_poly.type
_entity_poly.pdbx_seq_one_letter_code
_entity_poly.pdbx_strand_id
1 'polypeptide(L)'
;YDLRGLFDGSETGSAKNDAYRWAVREFLQRGRCSRDYLFLMIDAWRARRDGAIGHITSIDWAVMNRGFVFDLSPWGTEAPGDDPDQPLGTDLETYTLILKTQYILNGGKRMTELAGFFDFNKYSSVEFGSHHPVGTEWETVFIISPWNVYQNTENHKCLNKSFHSKFRFKSLKQKIEKHPRAHLENKTYVCILMADYDSCRPLYSLLPGFWADPARGTVPLSWGIDPNLINTYPDVISYYYETATGNDYFVADATCAGYFNATRILPENMPLFVSHNQKYYKALDLDISPMVLDMMPPTDMVKDAYSRFSPRGYGSMVLDWHGMGSRDPEPQVWKGMPITTLYNTEDGVNKIAGMIKYNKPDRPSFFYLRMVWEKPSKVISDMEEVKKLCPGYDIEIVDPYTFFDLRKQDLIQKGMELK
;
A
#
# COMPACT_ATOMS: atom_id res chain seq x y z
N TYR A 1 -4.96 -34.55 14.01
CA TYR A 1 -3.56 -34.76 14.45
C TYR A 1 -3.39 -34.04 15.76
N ASP A 2 -2.90 -34.72 16.80
CA ASP A 2 -2.38 -34.03 17.98
C ASP A 2 -0.95 -33.62 17.66
N LEU A 3 -0.69 -32.31 17.63
CA LEU A 3 0.61 -31.75 17.24
C LEU A 3 1.47 -31.35 18.44
N ARG A 4 0.99 -31.54 19.67
CA ARG A 4 1.69 -31.13 20.89
C ARG A 4 2.97 -31.95 21.07
N GLY A 5 4.09 -31.27 21.32
CA GLY A 5 5.38 -31.89 21.56
C GLY A 5 6.03 -32.55 20.34
N LEU A 6 5.49 -32.36 19.13
CA LEU A 6 6.08 -32.90 17.90
C LEU A 6 7.28 -32.10 17.38
N PHE A 7 7.44 -30.87 17.82
CA PHE A 7 8.47 -29.94 17.35
C PHE A 7 9.28 -29.47 18.55
N ASP A 8 10.59 -29.68 18.50
CA ASP A 8 11.52 -29.44 19.60
C ASP A 8 12.74 -28.61 19.19
N GLY A 9 12.80 -28.15 17.93
CA GLY A 9 13.91 -27.40 17.38
C GLY A 9 15.03 -28.30 16.85
N SER A 10 14.85 -29.61 16.76
CA SER A 10 15.87 -30.52 16.21
C SER A 10 16.16 -30.30 14.73
N GLU A 11 15.23 -29.72 13.93
CA GLU A 11 15.46 -29.44 12.51
C GLU A 11 16.15 -28.07 12.30
N THR A 12 15.72 -27.02 13.00
CA THR A 12 16.19 -25.65 12.74
C THR A 12 16.78 -24.92 13.95
N GLY A 13 16.83 -25.54 15.12
CA GLY A 13 17.08 -24.84 16.39
C GLY A 13 15.89 -24.03 16.90
N SER A 14 14.71 -24.16 16.29
CA SER A 14 13.48 -23.44 16.68
C SER A 14 12.26 -24.33 16.47
N ALA A 15 11.58 -24.69 17.56
CA ALA A 15 10.36 -25.50 17.50
C ALA A 15 9.25 -24.82 16.66
N LYS A 16 9.21 -23.47 16.66
CA LYS A 16 8.32 -22.67 15.82
C LYS A 16 8.59 -22.91 14.33
N ASN A 17 9.86 -22.83 13.93
CA ASN A 17 10.25 -23.01 12.54
C ASN A 17 10.14 -24.47 12.08
N ASP A 18 10.48 -25.45 12.92
CA ASP A 18 10.23 -26.87 12.66
C ASP A 18 8.75 -27.12 12.32
N ALA A 19 7.82 -26.53 13.08
CA ALA A 19 6.38 -26.65 12.86
C ALA A 19 5.96 -26.07 11.49
N TYR A 20 6.46 -24.89 11.14
CA TYR A 20 6.17 -24.28 9.84
C TYR A 20 6.78 -25.06 8.67
N ARG A 21 8.03 -25.54 8.79
CA ARG A 21 8.68 -26.36 7.74
C ARG A 21 7.95 -27.69 7.54
N TRP A 22 7.47 -28.32 8.63
CA TRP A 22 6.55 -29.46 8.53
C TRP A 22 5.25 -29.10 7.81
N ALA A 23 4.61 -27.98 8.16
CA ALA A 23 3.37 -27.55 7.52
C ALA A 23 3.55 -27.24 6.03
N VAL A 24 4.68 -26.65 5.64
CA VAL A 24 5.05 -26.45 4.23
C VAL A 24 5.10 -27.78 3.49
N ARG A 25 5.79 -28.80 4.04
CA ARG A 25 5.88 -30.14 3.42
C ARG A 25 4.53 -30.86 3.31
N GLU A 26 3.71 -30.78 4.35
CA GLU A 26 2.47 -31.56 4.44
C GLU A 26 1.28 -30.92 3.74
N PHE A 27 1.24 -29.58 3.66
CA PHE A 27 0.10 -28.83 3.13
C PHE A 27 0.45 -28.00 1.91
N LEU A 28 1.42 -27.08 2.03
CA LEU A 28 1.70 -26.12 0.97
C LEU A 28 2.25 -26.82 -0.28
N GLN A 29 3.37 -27.55 -0.15
CA GLN A 29 4.03 -28.29 -1.26
C GLN A 29 3.10 -29.31 -1.92
N ARG A 30 2.18 -29.90 -1.15
CA ARG A 30 1.19 -30.86 -1.66
C ARG A 30 -0.03 -30.20 -2.31
N GLY A 31 -0.04 -28.87 -2.44
CA GLY A 31 -1.13 -28.12 -3.06
C GLY A 31 -2.45 -28.18 -2.29
N ARG A 32 -2.40 -28.40 -0.97
CA ARG A 32 -3.59 -28.44 -0.11
C ARG A 32 -4.04 -27.06 0.36
N CYS A 33 -3.16 -26.06 0.27
CA CYS A 33 -3.44 -24.66 0.56
C CYS A 33 -3.72 -23.85 -0.72
N SER A 34 -4.22 -22.63 -0.54
CA SER A 34 -4.47 -21.66 -1.59
C SER A 34 -3.26 -21.44 -2.50
N ARG A 35 -3.54 -21.19 -3.78
CA ARG A 35 -2.56 -20.70 -4.75
C ARG A 35 -2.53 -19.17 -4.86
N ASP A 36 -3.58 -18.51 -4.39
CA ASP A 36 -3.77 -17.08 -4.58
C ASP A 36 -3.51 -16.28 -3.28
N TYR A 37 -3.44 -16.97 -2.12
CA TYR A 37 -3.41 -16.34 -0.80
C TYR A 37 -2.40 -16.97 0.16
N LEU A 38 -1.63 -16.12 0.82
CA LEU A 38 -0.86 -16.39 2.03
C LEU A 38 -1.38 -15.49 3.15
N PHE A 39 -1.16 -15.89 4.41
CA PHE A 39 -1.69 -15.16 5.56
C PHE A 39 -0.60 -14.94 6.61
N LEU A 40 -0.17 -13.69 6.74
CA LEU A 40 0.69 -13.25 7.84
C LEU A 40 -0.22 -12.81 8.98
N MET A 41 -0.38 -13.65 10.00
CA MET A 41 -1.36 -13.40 11.07
C MET A 41 -0.73 -13.53 12.44
N ILE A 42 -0.94 -12.51 13.25
CA ILE A 42 -0.59 -12.49 14.68
C ILE A 42 -1.23 -13.69 15.36
N ASP A 43 -0.39 -14.50 16.01
CA ASP A 43 -0.83 -15.64 16.79
C ASP A 43 -1.40 -15.25 18.17
N ALA A 44 -1.65 -16.24 19.03
CA ALA A 44 -2.16 -16.00 20.39
C ALA A 44 -1.08 -15.66 21.43
N TRP A 45 0.19 -15.45 21.04
CA TRP A 45 1.32 -15.28 21.95
C TRP A 45 1.11 -14.13 22.93
N ARG A 46 0.77 -12.93 22.44
CA ARG A 46 0.52 -11.75 23.29
C ARG A 46 -0.69 -11.94 24.19
N ALA A 47 -1.81 -12.41 23.63
CA ALA A 47 -3.02 -12.68 24.41
C ALA A 47 -2.73 -13.65 25.56
N ARG A 48 -2.00 -14.73 25.31
CA ARG A 48 -1.60 -15.70 26.35
C ARG A 48 -0.67 -15.09 27.39
N ARG A 49 0.29 -14.26 26.97
CA ARG A 49 1.21 -13.56 27.87
C ARG A 49 0.48 -12.61 28.81
N ASP A 50 -0.55 -11.93 28.31
CA ASP A 50 -1.39 -11.01 29.07
C ASP A 50 -2.44 -11.75 29.94
N GLY A 51 -2.40 -13.09 30.00
CA GLY A 51 -3.34 -13.91 30.77
C GLY A 51 -4.74 -14.00 30.14
N ALA A 52 -4.91 -13.54 28.90
CA ALA A 52 -6.16 -13.61 28.16
C ALA A 52 -6.28 -14.91 27.36
N ILE A 53 -7.47 -15.51 27.39
CA ILE A 53 -7.86 -16.55 26.44
C ILE A 53 -8.47 -15.85 25.23
N GLY A 54 -7.62 -15.19 24.44
CA GLY A 54 -8.04 -14.44 23.24
C GLY A 54 -8.10 -15.32 22.00
N HIS A 55 -9.10 -15.08 21.14
CA HIS A 55 -9.14 -15.61 19.78
C HIS A 55 -8.48 -14.64 18.80
N ILE A 56 -7.78 -15.17 17.80
CA ILE A 56 -7.33 -14.41 16.64
C ILE A 56 -8.57 -13.99 15.84
N THR A 57 -8.79 -12.68 15.69
CA THR A 57 -9.89 -12.14 14.88
C THR A 57 -9.55 -12.20 13.39
N SER A 58 -10.58 -12.26 12.53
CA SER A 58 -10.44 -12.24 11.05
C SER A 58 -9.76 -13.47 10.41
N ILE A 59 -9.78 -14.61 11.09
CA ILE A 59 -9.33 -15.91 10.52
C ILE A 59 -10.31 -16.48 9.49
N ASP A 60 -11.53 -15.95 9.42
CA ASP A 60 -12.57 -16.42 8.51
C ASP A 60 -12.16 -16.31 7.04
N TRP A 61 -11.38 -15.26 6.69
CA TRP A 61 -10.81 -15.11 5.36
C TRP A 61 -9.77 -16.19 5.03
N ALA A 62 -8.89 -16.50 5.98
CA ALA A 62 -7.90 -17.57 5.84
C ALA A 62 -8.59 -18.94 5.68
N VAL A 63 -9.59 -19.22 6.52
CA VAL A 63 -10.35 -20.48 6.46
C VAL A 63 -11.10 -20.63 5.14
N MET A 64 -11.84 -19.60 4.71
CA MET A 64 -12.60 -19.63 3.46
C MET A 64 -11.71 -19.92 2.25
N ASN A 65 -10.50 -19.36 2.23
CA ASN A 65 -9.58 -19.50 1.11
C ASN A 65 -8.62 -20.68 1.24
N ARG A 66 -8.70 -21.50 2.30
CA ARG A 66 -7.72 -22.57 2.60
C ARG A 66 -6.29 -22.02 2.66
N GLY A 67 -6.14 -20.87 3.31
CA GLY A 67 -4.89 -20.14 3.43
C GLY A 67 -3.80 -20.91 4.17
N PHE A 68 -2.56 -20.67 3.79
CA PHE A 68 -1.40 -21.03 4.61
C PHE A 68 -1.10 -19.85 5.54
N VAL A 69 -1.18 -20.10 6.85
CA VAL A 69 -1.03 -19.07 7.89
C VAL A 69 0.34 -19.20 8.54
N PHE A 70 1.03 -18.08 8.74
CA PHE A 70 2.31 -18.01 9.44
C PHE A 70 2.50 -16.68 10.17
N ASP A 71 3.43 -16.68 11.11
CA ASP A 71 3.85 -15.55 11.94
C ASP A 71 5.36 -15.66 12.13
N LEU A 72 6.12 -14.97 11.28
CA LEU A 72 7.58 -15.07 11.16
C LEU A 72 8.17 -13.67 10.93
N SER A 73 9.31 -13.41 11.58
CA SER A 73 10.07 -12.17 11.39
C SER A 73 10.62 -12.04 9.96
N PRO A 74 10.58 -10.85 9.33
CA PRO A 74 11.26 -10.59 8.07
C PRO A 74 12.77 -10.35 8.25
N TRP A 75 13.27 -10.25 9.49
CA TRP A 75 14.66 -9.88 9.77
C TRP A 75 15.60 -11.08 9.88
N GLY A 76 16.79 -10.93 9.29
CA GLY A 76 17.89 -11.89 9.40
C GLY A 76 18.91 -11.56 10.51
N THR A 77 18.85 -10.35 11.06
CA THR A 77 19.89 -9.77 11.93
C THR A 77 19.56 -9.79 13.42
N GLU A 78 18.34 -10.20 13.78
CA GLU A 78 17.88 -10.29 15.16
C GLU A 78 16.93 -11.48 15.36
N ALA A 79 16.86 -11.99 16.59
CA ALA A 79 15.89 -13.00 16.98
C ALA A 79 14.55 -12.33 17.34
N PRO A 80 13.40 -12.97 17.07
CA PRO A 80 12.11 -12.44 17.43
C PRO A 80 11.82 -12.57 18.93
N GLY A 81 10.95 -11.69 19.45
CA GLY A 81 10.57 -11.70 20.87
C GLY A 81 9.80 -12.94 21.33
N ASP A 82 9.23 -13.73 20.41
CA ASP A 82 8.49 -14.96 20.73
C ASP A 82 9.34 -16.24 20.71
N ASP A 83 10.57 -16.17 20.23
CA ASP A 83 11.52 -17.28 20.17
C ASP A 83 12.97 -16.73 20.21
N PRO A 84 13.40 -16.16 21.36
CA PRO A 84 14.62 -15.35 21.46
C PRO A 84 15.92 -16.17 21.37
N ASP A 85 15.83 -17.49 21.58
CA ASP A 85 16.97 -18.39 21.55
C ASP A 85 17.18 -19.04 20.18
N GLN A 86 16.33 -18.74 19.18
CA GLN A 86 16.51 -19.28 17.84
C GLN A 86 17.83 -18.81 17.20
N PRO A 87 18.46 -19.62 16.32
CA PRO A 87 19.55 -19.13 15.50
C PRO A 87 19.11 -17.93 14.64
N LEU A 88 19.98 -16.92 14.52
CA LEU A 88 19.66 -15.70 13.75
C LEU A 88 19.30 -16.03 12.30
N GLY A 89 18.22 -15.41 11.83
CA GLY A 89 17.70 -15.59 10.46
C GLY A 89 16.84 -16.83 10.23
N THR A 90 16.59 -17.67 11.24
CA THR A 90 15.78 -18.89 11.07
C THR A 90 14.36 -18.57 10.61
N ASP A 91 13.70 -17.55 11.19
CA ASP A 91 12.40 -17.06 10.73
C ASP A 91 12.42 -16.62 9.25
N LEU A 92 13.40 -15.80 8.86
CA LEU A 92 13.54 -15.29 7.47
C LEU A 92 13.80 -16.42 6.47
N GLU A 93 14.59 -17.44 6.82
CA GLU A 93 14.79 -18.62 5.99
C GLU A 93 13.48 -19.37 5.74
N THR A 94 12.70 -19.60 6.81
CA THR A 94 11.42 -20.30 6.72
C THR A 94 10.38 -19.46 5.98
N TYR A 95 10.37 -18.15 6.17
CA TYR A 95 9.54 -17.22 5.40
C TYR A 95 9.89 -17.31 3.91
N THR A 96 11.17 -17.22 3.56
CA THR A 96 11.64 -17.37 2.18
C THR A 96 11.27 -18.72 1.58
N LEU A 97 11.31 -19.80 2.37
CA LEU A 97 10.85 -21.12 1.94
C LEU A 97 9.35 -21.14 1.58
N ILE A 98 8.50 -20.47 2.39
CA ILE A 98 7.06 -20.35 2.11
C ILE A 98 6.84 -19.59 0.79
N LEU A 99 7.48 -18.42 0.63
CA LEU A 99 7.37 -17.59 -0.58
C LEU A 99 7.82 -18.34 -1.83
N LYS A 100 8.98 -18.99 -1.77
CA LYS A 100 9.51 -19.81 -2.87
C LYS A 100 8.58 -20.96 -3.23
N THR A 101 8.03 -21.64 -2.22
CA THR A 101 7.09 -22.74 -2.44
C THR A 101 5.82 -22.25 -3.14
N GLN A 102 5.26 -21.13 -2.68
CA GLN A 102 4.10 -20.50 -3.30
C GLN A 102 4.36 -20.13 -4.76
N TYR A 103 5.50 -19.49 -5.04
CA TYR A 103 5.91 -19.10 -6.38
C TYR A 103 6.02 -20.31 -7.33
N ILE A 104 6.60 -21.42 -6.87
CA ILE A 104 6.69 -22.67 -7.62
C ILE A 104 5.30 -23.26 -7.91
N LEU A 105 4.41 -23.31 -6.92
CA LEU A 105 3.03 -23.81 -7.09
C LEU A 105 2.21 -22.99 -8.09
N ASN A 106 2.51 -21.69 -8.16
CA ASN A 106 1.91 -20.75 -9.10
C ASN A 106 2.59 -20.76 -10.48
N GLY A 107 3.74 -21.41 -10.61
CA GLY A 107 4.57 -21.41 -11.81
C GLY A 107 4.98 -20.01 -12.27
N GLY A 108 5.06 -19.05 -11.35
CA GLY A 108 5.31 -17.64 -11.66
C GLY A 108 4.18 -16.92 -12.43
N LYS A 109 2.99 -17.52 -12.56
CA LYS A 109 1.90 -17.01 -13.43
C LYS A 109 0.79 -16.27 -12.68
N ARG A 110 0.94 -16.05 -11.38
CA ARG A 110 -0.06 -15.44 -10.50
C ARG A 110 0.60 -14.51 -9.52
N MET A 111 -0.05 -13.37 -9.25
CA MET A 111 0.25 -12.58 -8.07
C MET A 111 -0.41 -13.26 -6.87
N THR A 112 0.28 -13.29 -5.74
CA THR A 112 -0.23 -13.84 -4.47
C THR A 112 -0.53 -12.69 -3.53
N GLU A 113 -1.71 -12.68 -2.92
CA GLU A 113 -2.00 -11.77 -1.82
C GLU A 113 -1.41 -12.33 -0.53
N LEU A 114 -0.58 -11.56 0.16
CA LEU A 114 -0.24 -11.76 1.55
C LEU A 114 -1.20 -10.93 2.41
N ALA A 115 -2.23 -11.59 2.94
CA ALA A 115 -3.23 -10.94 3.77
C ALA A 115 -2.77 -10.92 5.24
N GLY A 116 -2.68 -9.73 5.82
CA GLY A 116 -2.39 -9.51 7.22
C GLY A 116 -1.00 -8.94 7.50
N PHE A 117 -0.74 -8.79 8.80
CA PHE A 117 0.37 -8.03 9.35
C PHE A 117 1.10 -8.83 10.40
N PHE A 118 2.39 -8.51 10.53
CA PHE A 118 3.26 -9.01 11.57
C PHE A 118 2.94 -8.31 12.92
N ASP A 119 3.34 -8.92 14.02
CA ASP A 119 3.21 -8.31 15.34
C ASP A 119 4.39 -7.36 15.60
N PHE A 120 4.13 -6.05 15.63
CA PHE A 120 5.14 -5.05 15.94
C PHE A 120 5.88 -5.32 17.25
N ASN A 121 5.20 -5.85 18.27
CA ASN A 121 5.85 -6.10 19.55
C ASN A 121 6.91 -7.20 19.41
N LYS A 122 6.63 -8.25 18.62
CA LYS A 122 7.53 -9.38 18.45
C LYS A 122 8.74 -9.07 17.57
N TYR A 123 8.54 -8.28 16.52
CA TYR A 123 9.50 -8.19 15.41
C TYR A 123 10.05 -6.78 15.17
N SER A 124 9.86 -5.87 16.12
CA SER A 124 10.39 -4.50 16.03
C SER A 124 10.71 -3.91 17.41
N SER A 125 11.27 -2.71 17.41
CA SER A 125 11.66 -1.93 18.58
C SER A 125 10.51 -1.38 19.42
N VAL A 126 9.26 -1.77 19.11
CA VAL A 126 8.13 -1.53 20.01
C VAL A 126 8.33 -2.23 21.36
N GLU A 127 8.91 -3.44 21.37
CA GLU A 127 9.14 -4.15 22.64
C GLU A 127 10.44 -4.98 22.69
N PHE A 128 10.76 -5.76 21.66
CA PHE A 128 11.90 -6.70 21.71
C PHE A 128 13.02 -6.40 20.71
N GLY A 129 12.67 -6.12 19.46
CA GLY A 129 13.63 -5.94 18.36
C GLY A 129 14.38 -4.61 18.42
N SER A 130 15.30 -4.42 17.47
CA SER A 130 16.06 -3.17 17.28
C SER A 130 15.57 -2.36 16.09
N HIS A 131 14.92 -3.00 15.13
CA HIS A 131 14.41 -2.34 13.92
C HIS A 131 13.16 -1.51 14.20
N HIS A 132 13.06 -0.35 13.55
CA HIS A 132 11.87 0.50 13.66
C HIS A 132 10.62 -0.24 13.18
N PRO A 133 9.43 -0.05 13.80
CA PRO A 133 8.18 -0.69 13.36
C PRO A 133 7.91 -0.47 11.87
N VAL A 134 7.92 0.78 11.39
CA VAL A 134 7.73 1.07 9.96
C VAL A 134 8.84 0.44 9.11
N GLY A 135 10.08 0.38 9.60
CA GLY A 135 11.16 -0.32 8.88
C GLY A 135 10.87 -1.82 8.69
N THR A 136 10.21 -2.45 9.67
CA THR A 136 9.83 -3.88 9.61
C THR A 136 8.71 -4.14 8.59
N GLU A 137 7.79 -3.19 8.45
CA GLU A 137 6.77 -3.21 7.38
C GLU A 137 7.42 -3.14 6.01
N TRP A 138 8.31 -2.17 5.84
CA TRP A 138 9.02 -1.98 4.59
C TRP A 138 9.93 -3.18 4.25
N GLU A 139 10.59 -3.79 5.23
CA GLU A 139 11.36 -5.01 5.01
C GLU A 139 10.48 -6.19 4.58
N THR A 140 9.29 -6.33 5.17
CA THR A 140 8.31 -7.35 4.74
C THR A 140 8.01 -7.19 3.26
N VAL A 141 7.67 -5.97 2.83
CA VAL A 141 7.35 -5.70 1.43
C VAL A 141 8.56 -5.91 0.51
N PHE A 142 9.76 -5.56 0.97
CA PHE A 142 11.01 -5.75 0.25
C PHE A 142 11.29 -7.24 -0.05
N ILE A 143 11.07 -8.13 0.92
CA ILE A 143 11.36 -9.57 0.77
C ILE A 143 10.29 -10.32 -0.03
N ILE A 144 9.02 -9.89 0.00
CA ILE A 144 7.92 -10.59 -0.69
C ILE A 144 7.82 -10.22 -2.17
N SER A 145 8.16 -8.97 -2.53
CA SER A 145 7.94 -8.43 -3.88
C SER A 145 8.60 -9.23 -5.03
N PRO A 146 9.84 -9.75 -4.90
CA PRO A 146 10.46 -10.59 -5.93
C PRO A 146 9.72 -11.89 -6.24
N TRP A 147 8.85 -12.35 -5.33
CA TRP A 147 8.10 -13.60 -5.44
C TRP A 147 6.69 -13.41 -6.00
N ASN A 148 6.40 -12.26 -6.63
CA ASN A 148 5.07 -11.87 -7.11
C ASN A 148 4.03 -11.84 -5.97
N VAL A 149 4.45 -11.49 -4.76
CA VAL A 149 3.58 -11.38 -3.60
C VAL A 149 3.42 -9.91 -3.25
N TYR A 150 2.18 -9.47 -3.08
CA TYR A 150 1.84 -8.12 -2.60
C TYR A 150 1.15 -8.24 -1.23
N GLN A 151 1.26 -7.22 -0.40
CA GLN A 151 0.67 -7.21 0.91
C GLN A 151 -0.66 -6.45 0.94
N ASN A 152 -1.56 -6.94 1.79
CA ASN A 152 -2.74 -6.26 2.29
C ASN A 152 -2.58 -6.18 3.81
N THR A 153 -2.03 -5.06 4.27
CA THR A 153 -1.28 -4.96 5.53
C THR A 153 -2.07 -5.34 6.78
N GLU A 154 -3.28 -4.84 7.02
CA GLU A 154 -3.94 -5.08 8.30
C GLU A 154 -5.17 -6.01 8.24
N ASN A 155 -5.05 -7.18 8.88
CA ASN A 155 -6.13 -8.18 9.02
C ASN A 155 -6.78 -8.21 10.41
N HIS A 156 -6.57 -7.22 11.29
CA HIS A 156 -7.30 -7.16 12.57
C HIS A 156 -8.35 -6.04 12.55
N LYS A 157 -9.41 -6.14 13.36
CA LYS A 157 -10.55 -5.19 13.36
C LYS A 157 -11.24 -5.01 11.98
N CYS A 158 -11.11 -5.99 11.09
CA CYS A 158 -11.81 -6.08 9.81
C CYS A 158 -12.52 -7.43 9.74
N LEU A 159 -13.83 -7.42 9.98
CA LEU A 159 -14.60 -8.63 10.27
C LEU A 159 -15.36 -9.11 9.04
N ASN A 160 -15.90 -10.33 9.13
CA ASN A 160 -16.88 -10.89 8.21
C ASN A 160 -16.44 -10.92 6.73
N LYS A 161 -15.13 -11.02 6.45
CA LYS A 161 -14.58 -11.05 5.09
C LYS A 161 -15.18 -12.17 4.25
N SER A 162 -15.35 -13.33 4.86
CA SER A 162 -15.99 -14.49 4.24
C SER A 162 -17.45 -14.24 3.83
N PHE A 163 -18.15 -13.32 4.51
CA PHE A 163 -19.50 -12.90 4.18
C PHE A 163 -19.51 -11.77 3.14
N HIS A 164 -18.75 -10.69 3.37
CA HIS A 164 -18.66 -9.55 2.45
C HIS A 164 -18.18 -9.95 1.03
N SER A 165 -17.23 -10.88 0.94
CA SER A 165 -16.75 -11.41 -0.34
C SER A 165 -17.81 -12.14 -1.18
N LYS A 166 -19.01 -12.43 -0.63
CA LYS A 166 -20.13 -13.03 -1.37
C LYS A 166 -21.02 -12.03 -2.07
N PHE A 167 -20.87 -10.73 -1.80
CA PHE A 167 -21.63 -9.72 -2.51
C PHE A 167 -21.21 -9.66 -3.98
N ARG A 168 -22.20 -9.53 -4.87
CA ARG A 168 -21.95 -9.51 -6.30
C ARG A 168 -21.30 -8.19 -6.70
N PHE A 169 -20.03 -8.25 -7.05
CA PHE A 169 -19.34 -7.11 -7.65
C PHE A 169 -19.72 -6.93 -9.13
N LYS A 170 -19.85 -5.66 -9.55
CA LYS A 170 -19.91 -5.23 -10.95
C LYS A 170 -18.86 -4.14 -11.12
N SER A 171 -18.28 -4.02 -12.32
CA SER A 171 -17.35 -2.94 -12.61
C SER A 171 -17.99 -1.58 -12.28
N LEU A 172 -17.25 -0.76 -11.55
CA LEU A 172 -17.67 0.55 -11.09
C LEU A 172 -17.13 1.62 -12.04
N LYS A 173 -17.81 2.76 -12.07
CA LYS A 173 -17.42 3.96 -12.83
C LYS A 173 -17.43 5.15 -11.90
N GLN A 174 -16.37 5.95 -11.94
CA GLN A 174 -16.33 7.18 -11.18
C GLN A 174 -17.27 8.22 -11.82
N LYS A 175 -17.94 9.03 -11.00
CA LYS A 175 -18.90 10.05 -11.46
C LYS A 175 -18.22 11.42 -11.56
N ILE A 176 -17.11 11.49 -12.27
CA ILE A 176 -16.22 12.67 -12.36
C ILE A 176 -15.82 12.96 -13.81
N GLU A 177 -15.30 14.16 -14.08
CA GLU A 177 -14.57 14.49 -15.31
C GLU A 177 -13.10 14.07 -15.18
N LYS A 178 -12.56 13.37 -16.19
CA LYS A 178 -11.18 12.86 -16.21
C LYS A 178 -10.29 13.56 -17.24
N HIS A 179 -10.89 14.42 -18.05
CA HIS A 179 -10.24 15.16 -19.13
C HIS A 179 -10.45 16.66 -18.91
N PRO A 180 -9.81 17.22 -17.88
CA PRO A 180 -9.88 18.65 -17.63
C PRO A 180 -9.32 19.42 -18.82
N ARG A 181 -9.91 20.58 -19.11
CA ARG A 181 -9.42 21.53 -20.11
C ARG A 181 -8.80 22.74 -19.42
N ALA A 182 -7.93 22.46 -18.44
CA ALA A 182 -7.23 23.48 -17.68
C ALA A 182 -6.00 23.97 -18.45
N HIS A 183 -5.67 25.24 -18.28
CA HIS A 183 -4.48 25.85 -18.87
C HIS A 183 -3.50 26.21 -17.75
N LEU A 184 -2.22 25.94 -17.99
CA LEU A 184 -1.18 26.27 -17.00
C LEU A 184 -1.08 27.77 -16.77
N GLU A 185 -1.44 28.19 -15.55
CA GLU A 185 -1.25 29.56 -15.05
C GLU A 185 -0.19 29.61 -13.95
N ASN A 186 0.32 30.82 -13.66
CA ASN A 186 1.26 31.06 -12.57
C ASN A 186 0.58 31.00 -11.19
N LYS A 187 0.29 29.77 -10.74
CA LYS A 187 -0.33 29.48 -9.43
C LYS A 187 0.41 28.38 -8.69
N THR A 188 0.09 28.25 -7.41
CA THR A 188 0.48 27.11 -6.57
C THR A 188 -0.66 26.09 -6.54
N TYR A 189 -0.52 25.02 -7.32
CA TYR A 189 -1.49 23.93 -7.37
C TYR A 189 -1.21 22.92 -6.26
N VAL A 190 -2.25 22.63 -5.48
CA VAL A 190 -2.23 21.62 -4.41
C VAL A 190 -3.23 20.52 -4.77
N CYS A 191 -2.78 19.27 -4.79
CA CYS A 191 -3.64 18.11 -4.86
C CYS A 191 -3.50 17.32 -3.55
N ILE A 192 -4.62 16.79 -3.06
CA ILE A 192 -4.68 16.11 -1.77
C ILE A 192 -5.04 14.64 -2.01
N LEU A 193 -4.15 13.77 -1.56
CA LEU A 193 -4.37 12.33 -1.45
C LEU A 193 -4.73 12.00 0.00
N MET A 194 -5.97 11.56 0.22
CA MET A 194 -6.42 10.88 1.42
C MET A 194 -5.93 9.43 1.33
N ALA A 195 -4.89 9.09 2.08
CA ALA A 195 -4.11 7.87 1.90
C ALA A 195 -4.26 6.86 3.05
N ASP A 196 -3.58 5.72 2.87
CA ASP A 196 -3.46 4.61 3.82
C ASP A 196 -4.78 3.86 4.00
N TYR A 197 -5.56 3.76 2.92
CA TYR A 197 -6.67 2.82 2.76
C TYR A 197 -6.29 1.66 1.84
N ASP A 198 -5.02 1.31 1.82
CA ASP A 198 -4.43 0.19 1.08
C ASP A 198 -4.71 -1.19 1.71
N SER A 199 -5.38 -1.23 2.87
CA SER A 199 -5.68 -2.48 3.54
C SER A 199 -7.09 -2.59 4.11
N CYS A 200 -7.44 -3.84 4.45
CA CYS A 200 -8.79 -4.21 4.91
C CYS A 200 -9.25 -3.41 6.13
N ARG A 201 -8.39 -3.18 7.13
CA ARG A 201 -8.79 -2.49 8.36
C ARG A 201 -9.08 -1.01 8.14
N PRO A 202 -8.20 -0.19 7.53
CA PRO A 202 -8.55 1.18 7.23
C PRO A 202 -9.82 1.30 6.39
N LEU A 203 -9.96 0.48 5.33
CA LEU A 203 -11.15 0.49 4.46
C LEU A 203 -12.45 0.19 5.23
N TYR A 204 -12.41 -0.83 6.10
CA TYR A 204 -13.60 -1.32 6.81
C TYR A 204 -13.94 -0.53 8.08
N SER A 205 -12.93 -0.10 8.84
CA SER A 205 -13.14 0.42 10.20
C SER A 205 -12.86 1.91 10.36
N LEU A 206 -11.98 2.50 9.54
CA LEU A 206 -11.57 3.91 9.69
C LEU A 206 -12.26 4.80 8.66
N LEU A 207 -12.16 4.42 7.37
CA LEU A 207 -12.71 5.19 6.25
C LEU A 207 -14.20 5.56 6.42
N PRO A 208 -15.11 4.71 6.95
CA PRO A 208 -16.50 5.12 7.14
C PRO A 208 -16.65 6.40 7.99
N GLY A 209 -15.77 6.60 8.98
CA GLY A 209 -15.78 7.79 9.83
C GLY A 209 -15.32 9.05 9.11
N PHE A 210 -14.29 8.95 8.25
CA PHE A 210 -13.81 10.07 7.44
C PHE A 210 -14.72 10.36 6.24
N TRP A 211 -15.30 9.32 5.66
CA TRP A 211 -16.28 9.39 4.57
C TRP A 211 -17.56 10.10 5.01
N ALA A 212 -17.98 9.94 6.27
CA ALA A 212 -19.18 10.58 6.82
C ALA A 212 -18.99 12.07 7.21
N ASP A 213 -17.81 12.64 7.02
CA ASP A 213 -17.53 14.02 7.40
C ASP A 213 -18.41 15.01 6.61
N PRO A 214 -19.10 15.96 7.27
CA PRO A 214 -20.03 16.86 6.62
C PRO A 214 -19.36 17.88 5.68
N ALA A 215 -18.06 18.12 5.82
CA ALA A 215 -17.31 18.99 4.92
C ALA A 215 -16.82 18.26 3.66
N ARG A 216 -16.96 16.92 3.60
CA ARG A 216 -16.64 16.16 2.38
C ARG A 216 -17.46 16.67 1.20
N GLY A 217 -16.80 16.78 0.05
CA GLY A 217 -17.41 17.22 -1.19
C GLY A 217 -17.39 18.74 -1.39
N THR A 218 -16.85 19.51 -0.44
CA THR A 218 -16.66 20.97 -0.57
C THR A 218 -15.37 21.35 -1.30
N VAL A 219 -14.35 20.50 -1.23
CA VAL A 219 -13.08 20.60 -1.98
C VAL A 219 -12.77 19.25 -2.63
N PRO A 220 -12.05 19.21 -3.76
CA PRO A 220 -11.69 17.95 -4.40
C PRO A 220 -10.68 17.17 -3.53
N LEU A 221 -10.99 15.91 -3.26
CA LEU A 221 -10.14 14.98 -2.52
C LEU A 221 -9.92 13.70 -3.33
N SER A 222 -8.67 13.24 -3.38
CA SER A 222 -8.32 11.93 -3.96
C SER A 222 -8.32 10.88 -2.85
N TRP A 223 -9.27 9.97 -2.84
CA TRP A 223 -9.31 8.82 -1.95
C TRP A 223 -8.48 7.69 -2.53
N GLY A 224 -7.31 7.44 -1.94
CA GLY A 224 -6.52 6.23 -2.20
C GLY A 224 -7.27 5.04 -1.67
N ILE A 225 -7.52 4.02 -2.50
CA ILE A 225 -8.09 2.74 -2.07
C ILE A 225 -7.30 1.65 -2.77
N ASP A 226 -6.93 0.57 -2.07
CA ASP A 226 -6.37 -0.61 -2.74
C ASP A 226 -7.43 -1.27 -3.65
N PRO A 227 -7.24 -1.25 -4.98
CA PRO A 227 -8.18 -1.80 -5.94
C PRO A 227 -8.47 -3.30 -5.79
N ASN A 228 -7.55 -4.08 -5.23
CA ASN A 228 -7.76 -5.54 -5.08
C ASN A 228 -8.74 -5.88 -3.95
N LEU A 229 -9.02 -4.94 -3.04
CA LEU A 229 -9.93 -5.13 -1.91
C LEU A 229 -11.38 -5.39 -2.34
N ILE A 230 -11.71 -5.21 -3.63
CA ILE A 230 -12.99 -5.67 -4.20
C ILE A 230 -13.19 -7.18 -4.07
N ASN A 231 -12.13 -7.97 -3.90
CA ASN A 231 -12.26 -9.40 -3.65
C ASN A 231 -12.74 -9.71 -2.23
N THR A 232 -12.46 -8.81 -1.28
CA THR A 232 -12.73 -8.98 0.15
C THR A 232 -13.97 -8.23 0.59
N TYR A 233 -14.10 -6.96 0.17
CA TYR A 233 -15.18 -6.04 0.54
C TYR A 233 -15.80 -5.35 -0.70
N PRO A 234 -16.33 -6.12 -1.67
CA PRO A 234 -16.92 -5.56 -2.88
C PRO A 234 -18.10 -4.61 -2.60
N ASP A 235 -18.89 -4.90 -1.56
CA ASP A 235 -20.04 -4.10 -1.13
C ASP A 235 -19.62 -2.78 -0.50
N VAL A 236 -18.58 -2.78 0.35
CA VAL A 236 -18.06 -1.56 0.98
C VAL A 236 -17.49 -0.60 -0.07
N ILE A 237 -16.71 -1.11 -1.03
CA ILE A 237 -16.18 -0.28 -2.11
C ILE A 237 -17.31 0.23 -3.01
N SER A 238 -18.31 -0.61 -3.31
CA SER A 238 -19.47 -0.17 -4.09
C SER A 238 -20.24 0.96 -3.40
N TYR A 239 -20.41 0.89 -2.07
CA TYR A 239 -21.03 1.95 -1.28
C TYR A 239 -20.30 3.30 -1.42
N TYR A 240 -18.95 3.29 -1.39
CA TYR A 240 -18.19 4.53 -1.61
C TYR A 240 -18.40 5.10 -3.01
N TYR A 241 -18.37 4.28 -4.06
CA TYR A 241 -18.65 4.76 -5.43
C TYR A 241 -20.10 5.26 -5.60
N GLU A 242 -21.07 4.61 -4.95
CA GLU A 242 -22.48 4.99 -5.04
C GLU A 242 -22.74 6.35 -4.39
N THR A 243 -22.10 6.61 -3.25
CA THR A 243 -22.29 7.81 -2.42
C THR A 243 -21.28 8.93 -2.66
N ALA A 244 -20.32 8.74 -3.56
CA ALA A 244 -19.35 9.75 -3.96
C ALA A 244 -20.03 11.03 -4.47
N THR A 245 -19.51 12.17 -4.02
CA THR A 245 -19.85 13.50 -4.53
C THR A 245 -19.05 13.80 -5.80
N GLY A 246 -19.33 14.95 -6.44
CA GLY A 246 -18.53 15.40 -7.60
C GLY A 246 -17.08 15.78 -7.26
N ASN A 247 -16.73 15.85 -5.98
CA ASN A 247 -15.40 16.20 -5.47
C ASN A 247 -14.69 15.01 -4.81
N ASP A 248 -15.26 13.81 -4.90
CA ASP A 248 -14.62 12.57 -4.44
C ASP A 248 -14.03 11.82 -5.63
N TYR A 249 -12.71 11.77 -5.71
CA TYR A 249 -11.95 11.12 -6.76
C TYR A 249 -11.32 9.85 -6.19
N PHE A 250 -11.50 8.72 -6.85
CA PHE A 250 -10.82 7.47 -6.46
C PHE A 250 -9.55 7.29 -7.28
N VAL A 251 -8.48 6.96 -6.58
CA VAL A 251 -7.16 6.62 -7.11
C VAL A 251 -6.68 5.35 -6.41
N ALA A 252 -5.69 4.67 -6.97
CA ALA A 252 -5.08 3.56 -6.23
C ALA A 252 -4.38 4.09 -4.97
N ASP A 253 -4.15 3.24 -3.97
CA ASP A 253 -3.38 3.61 -2.78
C ASP A 253 -1.92 3.14 -2.91
N ALA A 254 -1.34 2.63 -1.82
CA ALA A 254 0.02 2.11 -1.72
C ALA A 254 0.39 1.25 -2.93
N THR A 255 1.28 1.81 -3.74
CA THR A 255 1.87 1.25 -4.94
C THR A 255 0.92 1.09 -6.13
N CYS A 256 -0.11 0.25 -6.04
CA CYS A 256 -1.23 0.14 -6.99
C CYS A 256 -2.28 -0.89 -6.52
N ALA A 257 -2.49 -2.01 -7.23
CA ALA A 257 -3.36 -3.11 -6.79
C ALA A 257 -2.64 -4.01 -5.77
N GLY A 258 -2.46 -3.51 -4.57
CA GLY A 258 -1.73 -4.13 -3.47
C GLY A 258 -0.42 -3.42 -3.18
N TYR A 259 0.08 -3.56 -1.95
CA TYR A 259 1.33 -2.96 -1.53
C TYR A 259 2.53 -3.85 -1.88
N PHE A 260 3.43 -3.35 -2.72
CA PHE A 260 4.69 -4.00 -3.10
C PHE A 260 5.74 -2.95 -3.48
N ASN A 261 7.01 -3.34 -3.67
CA ASN A 261 8.03 -2.49 -4.27
C ASN A 261 8.22 -2.88 -5.74
N ALA A 262 7.78 -2.02 -6.65
CA ALA A 262 7.76 -2.34 -8.09
C ALA A 262 9.16 -2.59 -8.65
N THR A 263 10.18 -1.92 -8.12
CA THR A 263 11.59 -2.12 -8.53
C THR A 263 12.13 -3.51 -8.19
N ARG A 264 11.48 -4.22 -7.26
CA ARG A 264 11.87 -5.56 -6.81
C ARG A 264 11.23 -6.68 -7.64
N ILE A 265 10.24 -6.37 -8.48
CA ILE A 265 9.63 -7.35 -9.37
C ILE A 265 10.66 -7.79 -10.42
N LEU A 266 10.84 -9.11 -10.53
CA LEU A 266 11.76 -9.67 -11.52
C LEU A 266 11.31 -9.30 -12.95
N PRO A 267 12.24 -8.95 -13.86
CA PRO A 267 11.89 -8.51 -15.22
C PRO A 267 10.93 -9.45 -15.96
N GLU A 268 11.13 -10.76 -15.85
CA GLU A 268 10.28 -11.79 -16.46
C GLU A 268 8.83 -11.79 -15.95
N ASN A 269 8.60 -11.24 -14.75
CA ASN A 269 7.30 -11.17 -14.10
C ASN A 269 6.59 -9.81 -14.33
N MET A 270 7.27 -8.84 -14.93
CA MET A 270 6.70 -7.52 -15.21
C MET A 270 5.41 -7.57 -16.07
N PRO A 271 5.27 -8.48 -17.07
CA PRO A 271 4.00 -8.62 -17.80
C PRO A 271 2.83 -9.06 -16.91
N LEU A 272 3.09 -9.97 -15.96
CA LEU A 272 2.08 -10.40 -14.98
C LEU A 272 1.67 -9.22 -14.09
N PHE A 273 2.65 -8.48 -13.59
CA PHE A 273 2.43 -7.26 -12.81
C PHE A 273 1.50 -6.26 -13.52
N VAL A 274 1.77 -5.97 -14.79
CA VAL A 274 0.90 -5.07 -15.59
C VAL A 274 -0.51 -5.65 -15.72
N SER A 275 -0.63 -6.93 -16.06
CA SER A 275 -1.94 -7.57 -16.26
C SER A 275 -2.80 -7.61 -14.98
N HIS A 276 -2.16 -7.82 -13.84
CA HIS A 276 -2.79 -7.78 -12.51
C HIS A 276 -3.39 -6.41 -12.25
N ASN A 277 -2.62 -5.34 -12.46
CA ASN A 277 -3.10 -3.98 -12.25
C ASN A 277 -4.19 -3.58 -13.24
N GLN A 278 -4.00 -3.87 -14.53
CA GLN A 278 -5.01 -3.57 -15.56
C GLN A 278 -6.37 -4.20 -15.24
N LYS A 279 -6.40 -5.41 -14.67
CA LYS A 279 -7.63 -6.06 -14.22
C LYS A 279 -8.38 -5.20 -13.21
N TYR A 280 -7.74 -4.78 -12.12
CA TYR A 280 -8.40 -4.05 -11.04
C TYR A 280 -8.66 -2.58 -11.40
N TYR A 281 -7.71 -1.93 -12.08
CA TYR A 281 -7.86 -0.55 -12.54
C TYR A 281 -9.05 -0.43 -13.51
N LYS A 282 -9.20 -1.38 -14.44
CA LYS A 282 -10.37 -1.42 -15.32
C LYS A 282 -11.68 -1.65 -14.55
N ALA A 283 -11.65 -2.49 -13.51
CA ALA A 283 -12.81 -2.83 -12.72
C ALA A 283 -13.33 -1.65 -11.87
N LEU A 284 -12.43 -0.77 -11.45
CA LEU A 284 -12.73 0.39 -10.62
C LEU A 284 -12.63 1.74 -11.35
N ASP A 285 -12.34 1.71 -12.66
CA ASP A 285 -12.19 2.92 -13.46
C ASP A 285 -11.08 3.83 -12.91
N LEU A 286 -9.90 3.25 -12.70
CA LEU A 286 -8.70 3.94 -12.22
C LEU A 286 -7.66 4.03 -13.34
N ASP A 287 -6.88 5.11 -13.32
CA ASP A 287 -5.78 5.38 -14.26
C ASP A 287 -4.69 6.30 -13.68
N ILE A 288 -4.66 6.45 -12.34
CA ILE A 288 -3.67 7.20 -11.56
C ILE A 288 -3.16 6.31 -10.41
N SER A 289 -1.85 6.31 -10.18
CA SER A 289 -1.16 5.63 -9.10
C SER A 289 -0.41 6.69 -8.29
N PRO A 290 -1.03 7.22 -7.23
CA PRO A 290 -0.61 8.46 -6.62
C PRO A 290 0.50 8.29 -5.58
N MET A 291 0.74 7.06 -5.14
CA MET A 291 1.68 6.71 -4.07
C MET A 291 2.44 5.44 -4.43
N VAL A 292 3.36 5.54 -5.39
CA VAL A 292 4.25 4.43 -5.75
C VAL A 292 5.38 4.34 -4.73
N LEU A 293 5.24 3.40 -3.80
CA LEU A 293 6.16 3.18 -2.69
C LEU A 293 7.31 2.27 -3.11
N ASP A 294 8.53 2.74 -2.91
CA ASP A 294 9.71 1.96 -3.20
C ASP A 294 10.90 2.35 -2.32
N MET A 295 11.87 1.45 -2.14
CA MET A 295 13.13 1.76 -1.47
C MET A 295 14.20 2.26 -2.45
N MET A 296 13.93 2.12 -3.74
CA MET A 296 14.83 2.53 -4.81
C MET A 296 14.08 3.37 -5.85
N PRO A 297 14.77 4.27 -6.57
CA PRO A 297 14.15 5.00 -7.66
C PRO A 297 13.56 4.03 -8.71
N PRO A 298 12.33 4.29 -9.20
CA PRO A 298 11.72 3.47 -10.24
C PRO A 298 12.59 3.37 -11.49
N THR A 299 12.87 2.14 -11.94
CA THR A 299 13.59 1.89 -13.19
C THR A 299 12.74 2.24 -14.40
N ASP A 300 13.36 2.38 -15.57
CA ASP A 300 12.65 2.58 -16.84
C ASP A 300 11.61 1.47 -17.11
N MET A 301 11.93 0.23 -16.75
CA MET A 301 11.01 -0.90 -16.86
C MET A 301 9.78 -0.73 -15.95
N VAL A 302 9.96 -0.22 -14.73
CA VAL A 302 8.84 0.07 -13.81
C VAL A 302 8.00 1.22 -14.37
N LYS A 303 8.61 2.32 -14.80
CA LYS A 303 7.88 3.45 -15.41
C LYS A 303 7.10 3.02 -16.66
N ASP A 304 7.69 2.17 -17.50
CA ASP A 304 7.04 1.55 -18.65
C ASP A 304 5.83 0.70 -18.23
N ALA A 305 5.96 -0.10 -17.17
CA ALA A 305 4.84 -0.89 -16.65
C ALA A 305 3.68 0.01 -16.21
N TYR A 306 3.95 1.05 -15.42
CA TYR A 306 2.93 1.99 -14.96
C TYR A 306 2.25 2.76 -16.09
N SER A 307 2.99 3.14 -17.13
CA SER A 307 2.41 3.83 -18.31
C SER A 307 1.26 3.04 -18.97
N ARG A 308 1.21 1.71 -18.77
CA ARG A 308 0.21 0.81 -19.38
C ARG A 308 -1.09 0.69 -18.61
N PHE A 309 -1.15 1.14 -17.36
CA PHE A 309 -2.36 1.07 -16.52
C PHE A 309 -2.65 2.34 -15.72
N SER A 310 -1.66 3.22 -15.58
CA SER A 310 -1.73 4.47 -14.84
C SER A 310 -1.33 5.70 -15.68
N PRO A 311 -1.75 5.81 -16.95
CA PRO A 311 -1.21 6.80 -17.88
C PRO A 311 -1.48 8.26 -17.48
N ARG A 312 -2.43 8.51 -16.55
CA ARG A 312 -2.79 9.87 -16.15
C ARG A 312 -1.90 10.44 -15.07
N GLY A 313 -1.23 9.62 -14.28
CA GLY A 313 -0.38 10.14 -13.21
C GLY A 313 0.32 9.07 -12.40
N TYR A 314 1.52 9.43 -11.97
CA TYR A 314 2.39 8.64 -11.12
C TYR A 314 2.95 9.56 -10.03
N GLY A 315 2.59 9.31 -8.77
CA GLY A 315 3.25 9.93 -7.62
C GLY A 315 4.31 8.99 -7.06
N SER A 316 5.56 9.44 -6.95
CA SER A 316 6.66 8.68 -6.38
C SER A 316 6.84 9.02 -4.90
N MET A 317 7.10 8.00 -4.08
CA MET A 317 7.60 8.19 -2.72
C MET A 317 8.65 7.11 -2.42
N VAL A 318 9.92 7.49 -2.51
CA VAL A 318 11.06 6.62 -2.23
C VAL A 318 11.53 6.80 -0.78
N LEU A 319 11.44 5.73 0.03
CA LEU A 319 11.92 5.71 1.42
C LEU A 319 13.07 4.72 1.58
N ASP A 320 14.27 5.24 1.80
CA ASP A 320 15.50 4.46 1.91
C ASP A 320 15.74 3.91 3.31
N TRP A 321 15.17 2.74 3.60
CA TRP A 321 15.37 2.04 4.88
C TRP A 321 16.69 1.25 4.96
N HIS A 322 17.44 1.13 3.86
CA HIS A 322 18.70 0.38 3.81
C HIS A 322 19.94 1.29 3.74
N GLY A 323 19.76 2.61 3.68
CA GLY A 323 20.85 3.58 3.65
C GLY A 323 21.65 3.57 2.34
N MET A 324 21.00 3.26 1.21
CA MET A 324 21.60 3.23 -0.13
C MET A 324 21.82 4.62 -0.75
N GLY A 325 21.34 5.68 -0.11
CA GLY A 325 21.28 7.04 -0.66
C GLY A 325 20.15 7.25 -1.67
N SER A 326 19.13 6.39 -1.67
CA SER A 326 18.00 6.45 -2.61
C SER A 326 17.14 7.71 -2.39
N ARG A 327 16.61 8.26 -3.48
CA ARG A 327 15.75 9.45 -3.49
C ARG A 327 14.68 9.32 -4.56
N ASP A 328 13.63 10.12 -4.46
CA ASP A 328 12.65 10.22 -5.53
C ASP A 328 13.30 10.62 -6.87
N PRO A 329 12.80 10.09 -7.99
CA PRO A 329 13.24 10.54 -9.31
C PRO A 329 12.85 12.01 -9.52
N GLU A 330 13.65 12.71 -10.31
CA GLU A 330 13.27 14.05 -10.77
C GLU A 330 11.89 14.00 -11.47
N PRO A 331 10.98 14.92 -11.15
CA PRO A 331 9.69 15.01 -11.83
C PRO A 331 9.87 15.14 -13.35
N GLN A 332 9.12 14.35 -14.10
CA GLN A 332 9.32 14.17 -15.55
C GLN A 332 8.05 13.67 -16.23
N VAL A 333 8.00 13.77 -17.56
CA VAL A 333 6.98 13.11 -18.37
C VAL A 333 7.61 11.88 -19.02
N TRP A 334 7.15 10.70 -18.63
CA TRP A 334 7.62 9.43 -19.16
C TRP A 334 6.60 8.88 -20.15
N LYS A 335 6.91 8.90 -21.46
CA LYS A 335 6.00 8.40 -22.52
C LYS A 335 4.58 8.97 -22.41
N GLY A 336 4.48 10.26 -22.09
CA GLY A 336 3.22 10.97 -21.92
C GLY A 336 2.56 10.85 -20.54
N MET A 337 3.08 10.02 -19.63
CA MET A 337 2.62 9.91 -18.24
C MET A 337 3.43 10.86 -17.34
N PRO A 338 2.79 11.82 -16.64
CA PRO A 338 3.49 12.68 -15.70
C PRO A 338 3.86 11.93 -14.42
N ILE A 339 5.12 12.06 -14.02
CA ILE A 339 5.70 11.53 -12.79
C ILE A 339 6.08 12.72 -11.89
N THR A 340 5.64 12.70 -10.64
CA THR A 340 5.94 13.75 -9.66
C THR A 340 6.20 13.16 -8.29
N THR A 341 6.81 13.92 -7.39
CA THR A 341 6.99 13.55 -5.99
C THR A 341 5.67 13.69 -5.22
N LEU A 342 5.37 12.71 -4.37
CA LEU A 342 4.34 12.79 -3.33
C LEU A 342 5.00 13.24 -2.03
N TYR A 343 4.47 14.29 -1.41
CA TYR A 343 5.01 14.84 -0.17
C TYR A 343 4.21 14.35 1.03
N ASN A 344 4.93 13.80 2.02
CA ASN A 344 4.33 13.42 3.30
C ASN A 344 4.16 14.65 4.21
N THR A 345 2.95 14.86 4.73
CA THR A 345 2.58 16.07 5.50
C THR A 345 2.29 15.81 6.97
N GLU A 346 2.79 14.71 7.55
CA GLU A 346 2.61 14.34 8.96
C GLU A 346 3.00 15.45 9.97
N ASP A 347 3.87 16.41 9.58
CA ASP A 347 4.27 17.55 10.45
C ASP A 347 3.34 18.79 10.34
N GLY A 348 2.22 18.69 9.61
CA GLY A 348 1.14 19.67 9.60
C GLY A 348 1.37 20.96 8.79
N VAL A 349 0.49 21.95 9.03
CA VAL A 349 0.35 23.22 8.30
C VAL A 349 1.68 23.95 8.05
N ASN A 350 2.54 24.04 9.07
CA ASN A 350 3.80 24.78 8.99
C ASN A 350 4.78 24.19 7.98
N LYS A 351 4.86 22.86 7.88
CA LYS A 351 5.71 22.20 6.89
C LYS A 351 5.20 22.46 5.48
N ILE A 352 3.89 22.37 5.27
CA ILE A 352 3.25 22.67 3.98
C ILE A 352 3.54 24.12 3.56
N ALA A 353 3.30 25.08 4.46
CA ALA A 353 3.57 26.49 4.20
C ALA A 353 5.07 26.75 3.92
N GLY A 354 5.97 26.07 4.64
CA GLY A 354 7.41 26.14 4.40
C GLY A 354 7.82 25.65 3.01
N MET A 355 7.29 24.49 2.57
CA MET A 355 7.52 23.95 1.23
C MET A 355 7.02 24.89 0.13
N ILE A 356 5.84 25.51 0.33
CA ILE A 356 5.29 26.49 -0.61
C ILE A 356 6.19 27.72 -0.67
N LYS A 357 6.58 28.30 0.48
CA LYS A 357 7.42 29.49 0.55
C LYS A 357 8.81 29.32 -0.07
N TYR A 358 9.32 28.09 -0.05
CA TYR A 358 10.58 27.76 -0.71
C TYR A 358 10.49 27.86 -2.23
N ASN A 359 9.31 27.60 -2.81
CA ASN A 359 9.05 27.67 -4.24
C ASN A 359 8.45 29.03 -4.62
N LYS A 360 9.31 30.02 -4.93
CA LYS A 360 8.93 31.40 -5.31
C LYS A 360 7.61 31.51 -6.12
N PRO A 361 6.78 32.56 -5.90
CA PRO A 361 5.44 32.70 -6.49
C PRO A 361 5.43 33.22 -7.94
N ASP A 362 6.60 33.32 -8.59
CA ASP A 362 6.78 33.86 -9.95
C ASP A 362 6.67 32.80 -11.05
N ARG A 363 6.42 31.54 -10.67
CA ARG A 363 6.23 30.41 -11.58
C ARG A 363 5.25 29.38 -11.01
N PRO A 364 4.60 28.58 -11.88
CA PRO A 364 3.74 27.49 -11.42
C PRO A 364 4.49 26.54 -10.49
N SER A 365 3.84 26.16 -9.39
CA SER A 365 4.36 25.20 -8.41
C SER A 365 3.31 24.14 -8.08
N PHE A 366 3.77 22.94 -7.74
CA PHE A 366 2.93 21.75 -7.64
C PHE A 366 3.24 20.99 -6.36
N PHE A 367 2.23 20.76 -5.55
CA PHE A 367 2.33 20.02 -4.29
C PHE A 367 1.30 18.91 -4.28
N TYR A 368 1.75 17.67 -4.47
CA TYR A 368 0.91 16.51 -4.23
C TYR A 368 1.10 16.06 -2.79
N LEU A 369 0.07 16.21 -1.95
CA LEU A 369 0.18 16.04 -0.50
C LEU A 369 -0.53 14.76 -0.06
N ARG A 370 0.16 13.92 0.73
CA ARG A 370 -0.38 12.73 1.38
C ARG A 370 -0.91 13.07 2.77
N MET A 371 -2.20 12.83 3.00
CA MET A 371 -2.91 12.99 4.27
C MET A 371 -3.38 11.62 4.78
N VAL A 372 -2.85 11.17 5.92
CA VAL A 372 -3.12 9.84 6.48
C VAL A 372 -4.26 9.90 7.49
N TRP A 373 -5.35 9.17 7.24
CA TRP A 373 -6.47 9.03 8.17
C TRP A 373 -6.97 10.35 8.79
N GLU A 374 -7.10 11.38 7.95
CA GLU A 374 -7.53 12.70 8.37
C GLU A 374 -8.98 13.00 7.97
N LYS A 375 -9.62 13.87 8.75
CA LYS A 375 -10.98 14.34 8.45
C LYS A 375 -10.95 15.40 7.33
N PRO A 376 -11.85 15.33 6.33
CA PRO A 376 -12.03 16.41 5.35
C PRO A 376 -12.14 17.81 5.97
N SER A 377 -12.90 17.97 7.06
CA SER A 377 -13.01 19.26 7.75
C SER A 377 -11.66 19.79 8.27
N LYS A 378 -10.79 18.90 8.76
CA LYS A 378 -9.47 19.27 9.24
C LYS A 378 -8.54 19.61 8.07
N VAL A 379 -8.54 18.81 7.01
CA VAL A 379 -7.78 19.10 5.78
C VAL A 379 -8.12 20.48 5.23
N ILE A 380 -9.41 20.84 5.17
CA ILE A 380 -9.86 22.15 4.71
C ILE A 380 -9.35 23.26 5.63
N SER A 381 -9.55 23.12 6.94
CA SER A 381 -9.07 24.09 7.93
C SER A 381 -7.55 24.29 7.85
N ASP A 382 -6.79 23.21 7.72
CA ASP A 382 -5.33 23.24 7.60
C ASP A 382 -4.92 23.99 6.32
N MET A 383 -5.59 23.75 5.18
CA MET A 383 -5.29 24.46 3.94
C MET A 383 -5.69 25.94 3.96
N GLU A 384 -6.76 26.31 4.68
CA GLU A 384 -7.09 27.71 4.94
C GLU A 384 -5.99 28.41 5.76
N GLU A 385 -5.41 27.70 6.74
CA GLU A 385 -4.28 28.21 7.52
C GLU A 385 -3.01 28.34 6.68
N VAL A 386 -2.72 27.36 5.81
CA VAL A 386 -1.61 27.45 4.84
C VAL A 386 -1.75 28.70 3.97
N LYS A 387 -2.96 28.99 3.47
CA LYS A 387 -3.23 30.21 2.69
C LYS A 387 -2.95 31.49 3.49
N LYS A 388 -3.34 31.54 4.76
CA LYS A 388 -3.03 32.68 5.66
C LYS A 388 -1.53 32.85 5.89
N LEU A 389 -0.79 31.75 6.00
CA LEU A 389 0.67 31.78 6.17
C LEU A 389 1.40 32.17 4.88
N CYS A 390 0.77 32.07 3.72
CA CYS A 390 1.35 32.34 2.39
C CYS A 390 0.59 33.45 1.62
N PRO A 391 0.46 34.68 2.14
CA PRO A 391 -0.44 35.72 1.60
C PRO A 391 -0.06 36.27 0.21
N GLY A 392 1.08 35.88 -0.36
CA GLY A 392 1.52 36.25 -1.72
C GLY A 392 1.46 35.10 -2.73
N TYR A 393 0.87 33.97 -2.36
CA TYR A 393 0.74 32.78 -3.21
C TYR A 393 -0.71 32.60 -3.61
N ASP A 394 -0.97 32.47 -4.92
CA ASP A 394 -2.28 32.04 -5.42
C ASP A 394 -2.39 30.51 -5.30
N ILE A 395 -2.88 30.05 -4.15
CA ILE A 395 -2.97 28.62 -3.82
C ILE A 395 -4.34 28.08 -4.24
N GLU A 396 -4.32 27.17 -5.21
CA GLU A 396 -5.51 26.50 -5.74
C GLU A 396 -5.49 25.02 -5.39
N ILE A 397 -6.55 24.55 -4.72
CA ILE A 397 -6.74 23.12 -4.46
C ILE A 397 -7.46 22.54 -5.68
N VAL A 398 -6.83 21.58 -6.35
CA VAL A 398 -7.33 20.98 -7.59
C VAL A 398 -7.47 19.47 -7.45
N ASP A 399 -8.35 18.88 -8.26
CA ASP A 399 -8.53 17.45 -8.35
C ASP A 399 -7.31 16.74 -8.99
N PRO A 400 -7.14 15.41 -8.83
CA PRO A 400 -5.95 14.72 -9.32
C PRO A 400 -5.80 14.75 -10.83
N TYR A 401 -6.89 14.76 -11.61
CA TYR A 401 -6.80 14.81 -13.07
C TYR A 401 -6.33 16.18 -13.54
N THR A 402 -6.89 17.25 -12.96
CA THR A 402 -6.44 18.63 -13.25
C THR A 402 -4.99 18.83 -12.82
N PHE A 403 -4.63 18.35 -11.62
CA PHE A 403 -3.27 18.43 -11.13
C PHE A 403 -2.25 17.78 -12.07
N PHE A 404 -2.47 16.53 -12.46
CA PHE A 404 -1.52 15.80 -13.30
C PHE A 404 -1.49 16.34 -14.74
N ASP A 405 -2.61 16.83 -15.28
CA ASP A 405 -2.63 17.48 -16.60
C ASP A 405 -1.81 18.77 -16.59
N LEU A 406 -2.05 19.67 -15.63
CA LEU A 406 -1.28 20.90 -15.47
C LEU A 406 0.20 20.62 -15.18
N ARG A 407 0.49 19.60 -14.36
CA ARG A 407 1.86 19.17 -14.07
C ARG A 407 2.57 18.68 -15.32
N LYS A 408 1.87 17.93 -16.19
CA LYS A 408 2.40 17.50 -17.49
C LYS A 408 2.72 18.71 -18.37
N GLN A 409 1.82 19.69 -18.46
CA GLN A 409 2.05 20.92 -19.23
C GLN A 409 3.31 21.65 -18.74
N ASP A 410 3.48 21.82 -17.42
CA ASP A 410 4.65 22.46 -16.79
C ASP A 410 5.96 21.72 -17.10
N LEU A 411 5.95 20.40 -16.96
CA LEU A 411 7.13 19.57 -17.21
C LEU A 411 7.55 19.58 -18.68
N ILE A 412 6.59 19.57 -19.62
CA ILE A 412 6.87 19.72 -21.05
C ILE A 412 7.47 21.10 -21.35
N GLN A 413 6.92 22.18 -20.79
CA GLN A 413 7.47 23.52 -20.96
C GLN A 413 8.91 23.64 -20.42
N LYS A 414 9.26 22.85 -19.40
CA LYS A 414 10.62 22.75 -18.84
C LYS A 414 11.56 21.80 -19.59
N GLY A 415 11.10 21.13 -20.66
CA GLY A 415 11.90 20.18 -21.43
C GLY A 415 12.14 18.84 -20.73
N MET A 416 11.30 18.48 -19.75
CA MET A 416 11.42 17.25 -18.94
C MET A 416 10.64 16.06 -19.55
N GLU A 417 10.44 16.07 -20.87
CA GLU A 417 9.77 14.98 -21.59
C GLU A 417 10.79 13.95 -22.08
N LEU A 418 10.72 12.74 -21.52
CA LEU A 418 11.55 11.61 -21.94
C LEU A 418 10.75 10.73 -22.90
N LYS A 419 11.38 10.43 -24.04
CA LYS A 419 10.82 9.61 -25.12
C LYS A 419 10.79 8.13 -24.78
#